data_AF-A0A161RLJ7-F1
#
_entry.id   AF-A0A161RLJ7-F1
#
_cell.length_a   1.000
_cell.length_b   1.000
_cell.length_c   1.000
_cell.angle_alpha   90.00
_cell.angle_beta   90.00
_cell.angle_gamma   90.00
#
_symmetry.space_group_name_H-M   'P 1'
#
loop_
_entity.id
_entity.type
_entity.pdbx_description
1 polymer ?
#
loop_
_entity_poly.entity_id
_entity_poly.type
_entity_poly.pdbx_seq_one_letter_code
_entity_poly.pdbx_strand_id
1 'polypeptide(L)' 'MSRTDWEKERAELEQRLEPFTRESATGERYVIPHPAVARFARAYDRLFRYGLERGWLGGEPVPA' A
#
# COMPACT_ATOMS: atom_id res chain seq x y z
N MET A 1 7.53 -5.25 -15.08
CA MET A 1 6.15 -5.46 -14.61
C MET A 1 5.22 -4.52 -15.35
N SER A 2 4.06 -5.00 -15.81
CA SER A 2 3.03 -4.17 -16.44
C SER A 2 2.18 -3.41 -15.41
N ARG A 3 1.33 -2.46 -15.84
CA ARG A 3 0.41 -1.75 -14.94
C ARG A 3 -0.58 -2.71 -14.29
N THR A 4 -1.14 -3.64 -15.08
CA THR A 4 -2.08 -4.66 -14.60
C THR A 4 -1.46 -5.58 -13.57
N ASP A 5 -0.22 -6.02 -13.79
CA ASP A 5 0.51 -6.86 -12.83
C ASP A 5 0.76 -6.11 -11.53
N TRP A 6 1.14 -4.82 -11.62
CA TRP A 6 1.37 -3.98 -10.46
C TRP A 6 0.09 -3.73 -9.65
N GLU A 7 -1.04 -3.45 -10.32
CA GLU A 7 -2.34 -3.27 -9.68
C GLU A 7 -2.79 -4.56 -8.97
N LYS A 8 -2.56 -5.71 -9.61
CA LYS A 8 -2.83 -7.02 -9.02
C LYS A 8 -1.97 -7.28 -7.79
N GLU A 9 -0.65 -7.10 -7.88
CA GLU A 9 0.26 -7.27 -6.74
C GLU A 9 -0.09 -6.31 -5.58
N ARG A 10 -0.53 -5.08 -5.90
CA ARG A 10 -0.99 -4.12 -4.88
C ARG A 10 -2.22 -4.63 -4.16
N ALA A 11 -3.24 -5.06 -4.91
CA ALA A 11 -4.48 -5.56 -4.34
C ALA A 11 -4.25 -6.81 -3.48
N GLU A 12 -3.38 -7.72 -3.91
CA GLU A 12 -3.01 -8.90 -3.13
C GLU A 12 -2.31 -8.53 -1.82
N LEU A 13 -1.42 -7.53 -1.83
CA LEU A 13 -0.78 -7.03 -0.61
C LEU A 13 -1.77 -6.35 0.34
N GLU A 14 -2.71 -5.57 -0.18
CA GLU A 14 -3.77 -4.93 0.59
C GLU A 14 -4.68 -5.95 1.26
N GLN A 15 -5.10 -7.00 0.55
CA GLN A 15 -5.87 -8.10 1.13
C GLN A 15 -5.12 -8.82 2.27
N ARG A 16 -3.80 -8.95 2.16
CA ARG A 16 -2.97 -9.58 3.20
C ARG A 16 -2.76 -8.67 4.41
N LEU A 17 -2.86 -7.35 4.22
CA LEU A 17 -2.79 -6.36 5.29
C LEU A 17 -4.13 -6.18 6.01
N GLU A 18 -5.25 -6.44 5.33
CA GLU A 18 -6.61 -6.26 5.87
C GLU A 18 -6.84 -6.85 7.27
N PRO A 19 -6.36 -8.06 7.62
CA PRO A 19 -6.51 -8.60 8.98
C PRO A 19 -5.85 -7.74 10.07
N PHE A 20 -4.84 -6.96 9.68
CA PHE A 20 -4.08 -6.04 10.53
C PHE A 20 -4.56 -4.59 10.40
N THR A 21 -5.48 -4.29 9.49
CA THR A 21 -6.06 -2.96 9.35
C THR A 21 -7.19 -2.79 10.36
N ARG A 22 -7.21 -1.64 11.02
CA ARG A 22 -8.27 -1.22 11.93
C ARG A 22 -8.71 0.18 11.54
N GLU A 23 -9.96 0.48 11.82
CA GLU A 23 -10.52 1.82 11.68
C GLU A 23 -10.66 2.42 13.08
N SER A 24 -10.20 3.66 13.23
CA SER A 24 -10.37 4.42 14.46
C SER A 24 -11.80 4.95 14.57
N ALA A 25 -12.16 5.50 15.74
CA ALA A 25 -13.47 6.12 15.93
C ALA A 25 -13.71 7.34 15.02
N THR A 26 -12.64 7.93 14.46
CA THR A 26 -12.71 9.07 13.53
C THR A 26 -12.72 8.63 12.05
N GLY A 27 -12.75 7.32 11.76
CA GLY A 27 -12.71 6.78 10.40
C GLY A 27 -11.31 6.67 9.80
N GLU A 28 -10.25 7.00 10.55
CA GLU A 28 -8.88 6.83 10.08
C GLU A 28 -8.49 5.35 10.09
N ARG A 29 -8.03 4.84 8.95
CA ARG A 29 -7.53 3.46 8.81
C ARG A 29 -6.05 3.40 9.17
N TYR A 30 -5.69 2.50 10.06
CA TYR A 30 -4.31 2.27 10.48
C TYR A 30 -3.98 0.77 10.53
N VAL A 31 -2.71 0.44 10.43
CA VAL A 31 -2.22 -0.94 10.50
C VAL A 31 -1.64 -1.19 11.89
N ILE A 32 -2.11 -2.24 12.57
CA ILE A 32 -1.60 -2.60 13.89
C ILE A 32 -0.16 -3.13 13.80
N PRO A 33 0.71 -2.84 14.80
CA PRO A 33 2.03 -3.43 14.86
C PRO A 33 1.94 -4.96 14.98
N HIS A 34 2.50 -5.68 14.00
CA HIS A 34 2.55 -7.13 14.01
C HIS A 34 3.78 -7.65 13.25
N PRO A 35 4.46 -8.73 13.70
CA PRO A 35 5.65 -9.25 13.01
C PRO A 35 5.42 -9.62 11.54
N ALA A 36 4.21 -10.05 11.18
CA ALA A 36 3.85 -10.33 9.79
C ALA A 36 3.81 -9.06 8.93
N VAL A 37 3.42 -7.91 9.49
CA VAL A 37 3.34 -6.63 8.79
C VAL A 37 4.72 -6.15 8.34
N ALA A 38 5.77 -6.40 9.13
CA ALA A 38 7.14 -6.06 8.74
C ALA A 38 7.58 -6.73 7.42
N ARG A 39 7.06 -7.92 7.13
CA ARG A 39 7.30 -8.61 5.84
C ARG A 39 6.56 -7.94 4.68
N PHE A 40 5.35 -7.45 4.93
CA PHE A 40 4.55 -6.74 3.92
C PHE A 40 5.07 -5.34 3.65
N ALA A 41 5.59 -4.63 4.66
CA ALA A 41 6.14 -3.28 4.50
C ALA A 41 7.23 -3.20 3.42
N ARG A 42 8.13 -4.20 3.36
CA ARG A 42 9.18 -4.25 2.31
C ARG A 42 8.61 -4.49 0.91
N ALA A 43 7.60 -5.35 0.80
CA ALA A 43 6.94 -5.62 -0.47
C ALA A 43 6.17 -4.38 -0.96
N TYR A 44 5.48 -3.71 -0.03
CA TYR A 44 4.75 -2.48 -0.30
C TYR A 44 5.68 -1.33 -0.70
N ASP A 45 6.80 -1.12 -0.02
CA ASP A 45 7.80 -0.08 -0.38
C ASP A 45 8.35 -0.29 -1.80
N ARG A 46 8.71 -1.53 -2.15
CA ARG A 46 9.18 -1.84 -3.52
C ARG A 46 8.11 -1.54 -4.56
N LEU A 47 6.88 -2.01 -4.31
CA LEU A 47 5.77 -1.83 -5.23
C LEU A 47 5.42 -0.33 -5.38
N PHE A 48 5.43 0.41 -4.27
CA PHE A 48 5.15 1.83 -4.24
C PHE A 48 6.20 2.64 -5.03
N ARG A 49 7.50 2.38 -4.81
CA ARG A 49 8.57 3.02 -5.58
C ARG A 49 8.44 2.75 -7.08
N TYR A 50 8.18 1.50 -7.46
CA TYR A 50 7.97 1.14 -8.86
C TYR A 50 6.75 1.87 -9.46
N GLY A 51 5.66 1.97 -8.71
CA GLY A 51 4.47 2.71 -9.14
C GLY A 51 4.72 4.22 -9.30
N LEU A 52 5.51 4.82 -8.40
CA LEU A 52 5.94 6.23 -8.50
C LEU A 52 6.83 6.47 -9.72
N GLU A 53 7.88 5.66 -9.92
CA GLU A 53 8.81 5.77 -11.06
C GLU A 53 8.09 5.65 -12.41
N ARG A 54 6.98 4.90 -12.46
CA ARG A 54 6.16 4.70 -13.64
C ARG A 54 5.02 5.72 -13.80
N GLY A 55 4.83 6.62 -12.83
CA GLY A 55 3.73 7.59 -12.82
C GLY A 55 2.35 6.96 -12.63
N TRP A 56 2.27 5.76 -12.07
CA TRP A 56 1.00 5.07 -11.76
C TRP A 56 0.46 5.44 -10.38
N LEU A 57 1.33 5.94 -9.51
CA LEU A 57 0.98 6.55 -8.23
C LEU A 57 1.19 8.06 -8.34
N GLY A 58 0.10 8.82 -8.21
CA GLY A 58 0.09 10.28 -8.37
C GLY A 58 -1.29 10.78 -8.79
N GLY A 59 -2.18 10.98 -7.81
CA GLY A 59 -3.12 12.10 -7.90
C GLY A 59 -2.33 13.39 -7.62
N GLU A 60 -2.82 14.52 -8.13
CA GLU A 60 -2.13 15.83 -8.19
C GLU A 60 -1.23 16.16 -6.99
N PRO A 61 -0.12 16.90 -7.21
CA PRO A 61 0.74 17.36 -6.12
C PRO A 61 -0.11 18.09 -5.07
N VAL A 62 -0.01 17.68 -3.81
CA VAL A 62 -0.60 18.42 -2.68
C VAL A 62 0.03 19.82 -2.69
N PRO A 63 -0.74 20.90 -2.91
CA PRO A 63 -0.18 22.25 -2.87
C PRO A 63 0.37 22.55 -1.47
N ALA A 64 1.55 23.17 -1.47
CA ALA A 64 2.30 23.56 -0.28
C ALA A 64 1.56 24.61 0.59
#